data_AF-D3JF62-F1
#
_entry.id   AF-D3JF62-F1
#
_cell.length_a   1.000
_cell.length_b   1.000
_cell.length_c   1.000
_cell.angle_alpha   90.00
_cell.angle_beta   90.00
_cell.angle_gamma   90.00
#
_symmetry.space_group_name_H-M   'P 1'
#
loop_
_entity.id
_entity.type
_entity.pdbx_description
1 polymer ?
#
loop_
_entity_poly.entity_id
_entity_poly.type
_entity_poly.pdbx_seq_one_letter_code
_entity_poly.pdbx_strand_id
1 'polypeptide(L)'
;VPTGLKMDDKHDPKRSAAEIVMTELHAGGKFDQNSYKVSGGLHGVGVSCVNALSAWLRLTIRRDGKKHFMEFHRGVPQNRVIEEIDGVAVSPIQLIGETENRGTEVHFLADETIFGNVEYHYDILAKRI
;
A
#
# COMPACT_ATOMS: atom_id res chain seq x y z
N VAL A 1 -3.85 4.46 -5.42
CA VAL A 1 -3.05 4.96 -4.28
C VAL A 1 -2.04 6.01 -4.79
N PRO A 2 -1.79 7.13 -4.11
CA PRO A 2 -0.74 8.10 -4.49
C PRO A 2 0.67 7.51 -4.32
N THR A 3 1.60 7.86 -5.20
CA THR A 3 2.99 7.34 -5.22
C THR A 3 4.03 8.34 -4.73
N GLY A 4 3.66 9.62 -4.59
CA GLY A 4 4.61 10.70 -4.26
C GLY A 4 5.24 10.57 -2.87
N LEU A 5 6.47 11.07 -2.75
CA LEU A 5 7.18 11.21 -1.48
C LEU A 5 6.46 12.20 -0.54
N LYS A 6 6.48 11.90 0.75
CA LYS A 6 5.97 12.76 1.81
C LYS A 6 7.14 13.32 2.62
N MET A 7 7.61 14.51 2.23
CA MET A 7 8.73 15.17 2.90
C MET A 7 8.40 15.58 4.36
N ASP A 8 7.11 15.68 4.67
CA ASP A 8 6.55 15.94 5.99
C ASP A 8 6.34 14.65 6.84
N ASP A 9 6.68 13.47 6.32
CA ASP A 9 6.63 12.23 7.11
C ASP A 9 7.57 12.33 8.32
N LYS A 10 7.10 11.88 9.48
CA LYS A 10 7.86 11.92 10.75
C LYS A 10 9.00 10.90 10.80
N HIS A 11 9.01 9.93 9.89
CA HIS A 11 10.00 8.86 9.85
C HIS A 11 11.25 9.26 9.05
N ASP A 12 12.33 8.54 9.31
CA ASP A 12 13.56 8.56 8.53
C ASP A 12 13.85 7.14 8.03
N PRO A 13 14.03 6.92 6.72
CA PRO A 13 13.92 7.88 5.62
C PRO A 13 12.48 8.32 5.34
N LYS A 14 12.30 9.49 4.70
CA LYS A 14 10.96 10.00 4.28
C LYS A 14 10.30 9.06 3.29
N ARG A 15 9.06 8.65 3.53
CA ARG A 15 8.43 7.56 2.77
C ARG A 15 7.53 8.06 1.64
N SER A 16 7.30 7.19 0.67
CA SER A 16 6.20 7.37 -0.29
C SER A 16 4.83 7.31 0.40
N ALA A 17 3.85 8.04 -0.12
CA ALA A 17 2.47 7.98 0.36
C ALA A 17 1.87 6.57 0.25
N ALA A 18 2.36 5.76 -0.69
CA ALA A 18 1.97 4.36 -0.85
C ALA A 18 2.43 3.50 0.33
N GLU A 19 3.68 3.65 0.76
CA GLU A 19 4.21 2.96 1.94
C GLU A 19 3.45 3.37 3.20
N ILE A 20 3.26 4.67 3.42
CA ILE A 20 2.53 5.20 4.59
C ILE A 20 1.13 4.61 4.72
N VAL A 21 0.36 4.54 3.62
CA VAL A 21 -1.00 3.98 3.64
C VAL A 21 -0.99 2.46 3.95
N MET A 22 0.09 1.76 3.62
CA MET A 22 0.22 0.34 3.89
C MET A 22 0.74 0.04 5.30
N THR A 23 1.48 0.96 5.93
CA THR A 23 2.18 0.68 7.21
C THR A 23 1.65 1.48 8.40
N GLU A 24 0.91 2.57 8.19
CA GLU A 24 0.36 3.38 9.27
C GLU A 24 -1.14 3.11 9.46
N LEU A 25 -1.56 3.07 10.73
CA LEU A 25 -2.97 3.14 11.07
C LEU A 25 -3.45 4.59 10.97
N HIS A 26 -4.71 4.77 10.61
CA HIS A 26 -5.33 6.08 10.44
C HIS A 26 -4.64 6.96 9.38
N ALA A 27 -4.03 6.34 8.37
CA ALA A 27 -3.48 7.01 7.22
C ALA A 27 -4.35 6.79 5.97
N GLY A 28 -4.72 7.86 5.29
CA GLY A 28 -5.54 7.78 4.08
C GLY A 28 -6.13 9.12 3.64
N GLY A 29 -6.64 9.16 2.42
CA GLY A 29 -7.26 10.37 1.84
C GLY A 29 -8.77 10.46 2.05
N LYS A 30 -9.35 9.73 3.02
CA LYS A 30 -10.81 9.61 3.20
C LYS A 30 -11.32 10.31 4.46
N PHE A 31 -10.51 11.17 5.06
CA PHE A 31 -10.88 11.96 6.25
C PHE A 31 -11.65 13.24 5.89
N ASP A 32 -11.62 13.63 4.62
CA ASP A 32 -12.38 14.75 4.07
C ASP A 32 -13.11 14.32 2.79
N GLN A 33 -13.90 15.23 2.22
CA GLN A 33 -14.63 15.00 0.96
C GLN A 33 -13.83 15.41 -0.29
N ASN A 34 -12.58 15.84 -0.14
CA ASN A 34 -11.78 16.37 -1.25
C ASN A 34 -11.35 15.26 -2.21
N SER A 35 -11.00 14.09 -1.67
CA SER A 35 -10.59 12.95 -2.50
C SER A 35 -11.75 12.02 -2.86
N TYR A 36 -12.73 11.87 -1.95
CA TYR A 36 -13.90 11.02 -2.14
C TYR A 36 -15.14 11.70 -1.58
N LYS A 37 -16.05 12.11 -2.47
CA LYS A 37 -17.33 12.74 -2.07
C LYS A 37 -18.19 11.82 -1.20
N VAL A 38 -18.18 10.52 -1.50
CA VAL A 38 -18.84 9.46 -0.72
C VAL A 38 -17.94 8.23 -0.73
N SER A 39 -17.72 7.60 0.42
CA SER A 39 -16.99 6.33 0.49
C SER A 39 -17.43 5.49 1.70
N GLY A 40 -17.40 4.16 1.57
CA GLY A 40 -17.76 3.25 2.66
C GLY A 40 -16.65 3.03 3.71
N GLY A 41 -15.43 3.51 3.48
CA GLY A 41 -14.30 3.31 4.40
C GLY A 41 -13.79 4.66 4.90
N LEU A 42 -13.83 4.88 6.21
CA LEU A 42 -13.53 6.19 6.82
C LEU A 42 -12.39 6.15 7.84
N HIS A 43 -11.99 4.97 8.31
CA HIS A 43 -11.06 4.85 9.43
C HIS A 43 -9.59 4.97 9.06
N GLY A 44 -9.23 4.76 7.78
CA GLY A 44 -7.83 4.75 7.33
C GLY A 44 -7.02 3.56 7.85
N VAL A 45 -7.64 2.41 8.11
CA VAL A 45 -6.97 1.22 8.67
C VAL A 45 -7.10 -0.05 7.83
N GLY A 46 -8.08 -0.11 6.90
CA GLY A 46 -8.45 -1.38 6.26
C GLY A 46 -7.29 -2.08 5.55
N VAL A 47 -6.55 -1.34 4.72
CA VAL A 47 -5.45 -1.93 3.93
C VAL A 47 -4.19 -2.18 4.76
N SER A 48 -3.90 -1.35 5.78
CA SER A 48 -2.79 -1.60 6.70
C SER A 48 -3.06 -2.81 7.59
N CYS A 49 -4.31 -3.08 7.97
CA CYS A 49 -4.68 -4.35 8.60
C CYS A 49 -4.45 -5.55 7.66
N VAL A 50 -4.87 -5.47 6.40
CA VAL A 50 -4.59 -6.55 5.42
C VAL A 50 -3.09 -6.77 5.30
N ASN A 51 -2.28 -5.71 5.19
CA ASN A 51 -0.83 -5.80 5.12
C ASN A 51 -0.20 -6.46 6.36
N ALA A 52 -0.58 -6.01 7.55
CA ALA A 52 -0.06 -6.52 8.82
C ALA A 52 -0.41 -8.00 9.06
N LEU A 53 -1.58 -8.45 8.57
CA LEU A 53 -2.07 -9.81 8.75
C LEU A 53 -1.73 -10.75 7.57
N SER A 54 -0.89 -10.28 6.63
CA SER A 54 -0.45 -11.08 5.49
C SER A 54 0.96 -11.63 5.69
N ALA A 55 1.20 -12.88 5.30
CA ALA A 55 2.55 -13.42 5.18
C ALA A 55 3.37 -12.57 4.21
N TRP A 56 2.77 -12.23 3.06
CA TRP A 56 3.29 -11.23 2.13
C TRP A 56 2.17 -10.44 1.47
N LEU A 57 2.45 -9.19 1.10
CA LEU A 57 1.61 -8.33 0.29
C LEU A 57 2.45 -7.67 -0.80
N ARG A 58 1.94 -7.69 -2.03
CA ARG A 58 2.52 -7.05 -3.21
C ARG A 58 1.59 -5.96 -3.70
N LEU A 59 2.14 -4.76 -3.80
CA LEU A 59 1.46 -3.56 -4.27
C LEU A 59 2.02 -3.18 -5.64
N THR A 60 1.17 -3.20 -6.67
CA THR A 60 1.51 -2.64 -7.99
C THR A 60 0.64 -1.42 -8.27
N ILE A 61 1.26 -0.27 -8.51
CA ILE A 61 0.56 0.99 -8.84
C ILE A 61 0.94 1.42 -10.25
N ARG A 62 -0.07 1.56 -11.11
CA ARG A 62 0.06 2.05 -12.49
C ARG A 62 -0.52 3.47 -12.53
N ARG A 63 0.33 4.48 -12.69
CA ARG A 63 -0.05 5.89 -12.60
C ARG A 63 0.96 6.78 -13.33
N ASP A 64 0.48 7.80 -14.03
CA ASP A 64 1.30 8.83 -14.70
C ASP A 64 2.33 8.22 -15.67
N GLY A 65 1.89 7.23 -16.47
CA GLY A 65 2.75 6.49 -17.41
C GLY A 65 3.63 5.43 -16.77
N LYS A 66 3.69 5.34 -15.44
CA LYS A 66 4.68 4.55 -14.71
C LYS A 66 4.06 3.41 -13.90
N LYS A 67 4.76 2.27 -13.87
CA LYS A 67 4.44 1.09 -13.06
C LYS A 67 5.38 1.05 -11.86
N HIS A 68 4.81 1.13 -10.67
CA HIS A 68 5.52 1.12 -9.40
C HIS A 68 5.23 -0.17 -8.64
N PHE A 69 6.19 -0.61 -7.83
CA PHE A 69 6.08 -1.85 -7.06
C PHE A 69 6.58 -1.67 -5.63
N MET A 70 5.95 -2.37 -4.70
CA MET A 70 6.42 -2.53 -3.33
C MET A 70 5.95 -3.89 -2.79
N GLU A 71 6.81 -4.57 -2.05
CA GLU A 71 6.49 -5.83 -1.39
C GLU A 71 6.65 -5.66 0.13
N PHE A 72 5.80 -6.33 0.88
CA PHE A 72 5.79 -6.34 2.33
C PHE A 72 5.72 -7.78 2.82
N HIS A 73 6.43 -8.08 3.91
CA HIS A 73 6.32 -9.35 4.61
C HIS A 73 5.88 -9.04 6.04
N ARG A 74 4.72 -9.56 6.46
CA ARG A 74 4.13 -9.28 7.78
C ARG A 74 4.08 -7.79 8.13
N GLY A 75 3.62 -6.98 7.18
CA GLY A 75 3.56 -5.52 7.30
C GLY A 75 4.88 -4.76 7.10
N VAL A 76 6.03 -5.44 7.01
CA VAL A 76 7.34 -4.79 6.90
C VAL A 76 7.74 -4.63 5.42
N PRO A 77 8.04 -3.41 4.94
CA PRO A 77 8.46 -3.18 3.56
C PRO A 77 9.78 -3.87 3.24
N GLN A 78 9.84 -4.50 2.07
CA GLN A 78 10.99 -5.23 1.56
C GLN A 78 11.69 -4.46 0.45
N ASN A 79 13.01 -4.63 0.31
CA ASN A 79 13.82 -4.09 -0.78
C ASN A 79 13.59 -2.58 -1.02
N ARG A 80 13.52 -1.81 0.07
CA ARG A 80 13.31 -0.35 -0.02
C ARG A 80 14.42 0.29 -0.85
N VAL A 81 14.02 1.13 -1.80
CA VAL A 81 14.94 2.03 -2.49
C VAL A 81 15.23 3.18 -1.52
N ILE A 82 16.51 3.43 -1.22
CA ILE A 82 16.93 4.57 -0.41
C ILE A 82 17.71 5.53 -1.30
N GLU A 83 17.29 6.79 -1.33
CA GLU A 83 17.92 7.88 -2.06
C GLU A 83 18.17 9.05 -1.13
N GLU A 84 19.07 9.95 -1.51
CA GLU A 84 19.28 11.23 -0.82
C GLU A 84 18.80 12.37 -1.73
N ILE A 85 17.89 13.19 -1.22
CA ILE A 85 17.39 14.39 -1.91
C ILE A 85 17.62 15.59 -1.00
N ASP A 86 18.42 16.56 -1.46
CA ASP A 86 18.77 17.76 -0.71
C ASP A 86 19.30 17.48 0.71
N GLY A 87 20.11 16.43 0.87
CA GLY A 87 20.66 16.01 2.17
C GLY A 87 19.70 15.24 3.07
N VAL A 88 18.51 14.87 2.57
CA VAL A 88 17.50 14.11 3.31
C VAL A 88 17.39 12.71 2.73
N ALA A 89 17.49 11.69 3.58
CA ALA A 89 17.24 10.31 3.18
C ALA A 89 15.76 10.08 2.89
N VAL A 90 15.45 9.53 1.73
CA VAL A 90 14.08 9.27 1.25
C VAL A 90 13.95 7.83 0.75
N SER A 91 12.73 7.31 0.80
CA SER A 91 12.35 5.97 0.34
C SER A 91 11.21 6.08 -0.67
N PRO A 92 11.50 6.44 -1.94
CA PRO A 92 10.50 6.45 -2.99
C PRO A 92 10.01 5.02 -3.28
N ILE A 93 8.81 4.90 -3.84
CA ILE A 93 8.34 3.60 -4.32
C ILE A 93 9.12 3.21 -5.58
N GLN A 94 9.54 1.95 -5.65
CA GLN A 94 10.34 1.44 -6.76
C GLN A 94 9.59 1.57 -8.09
N LEU A 95 10.26 2.14 -9.10
CA LEU A 95 9.80 2.15 -10.48
C LEU A 95 10.23 0.85 -11.17
N ILE A 96 9.29 0.13 -11.76
CA ILE A 96 9.54 -1.16 -12.45
C ILE A 96 9.23 -1.12 -13.95
N GLY A 97 9.00 0.07 -14.51
CA GLY A 97 8.84 0.30 -15.94
C GLY A 97 7.72 1.27 -16.29
N GLU A 98 7.52 1.47 -17.59
CA GLU A 98 6.45 2.28 -18.16
C GLU A 98 5.17 1.46 -18.39
N THR A 99 4.02 2.13 -18.49
CA THR A 99 2.69 1.52 -18.68
C THR A 99 1.70 2.55 -19.21
N GLU A 100 0.86 2.16 -20.16
CA GLU A 100 -0.30 2.96 -20.60
C GLU A 100 -1.52 2.77 -19.69
N ASN A 101 -1.53 1.69 -18.90
CA ASN A 101 -2.61 1.38 -17.98
C ASN A 101 -2.59 2.27 -16.73
N ARG A 102 -3.76 2.38 -16.08
CA ARG A 102 -3.93 3.04 -14.76
C ARG A 102 -4.63 2.11 -13.79
N GLY A 103 -4.18 2.08 -12.53
CA GLY A 103 -4.84 1.29 -11.49
C GLY A 103 -3.96 0.98 -10.29
N THR A 104 -4.54 0.29 -9.31
CA THR A 104 -3.81 -0.26 -8.17
C THR A 104 -4.22 -1.71 -8.01
N GLU A 105 -3.23 -2.57 -7.89
CA GLU A 105 -3.37 -4.00 -7.65
C GLU A 105 -2.73 -4.29 -6.29
N VAL A 106 -3.50 -4.94 -5.42
CA VAL A 106 -3.05 -5.42 -4.12
C VAL A 106 -3.23 -6.93 -4.15
N HIS A 107 -2.13 -7.65 -4.11
CA HIS A 107 -2.11 -9.12 -4.08
C HIS A 107 -1.46 -9.55 -2.78
N PHE A 108 -2.11 -10.40 -2.01
CA PHE A 108 -1.65 -10.77 -0.69
C PHE A 108 -1.93 -12.24 -0.41
N LEU A 109 -1.16 -12.78 0.54
CA LEU A 109 -1.38 -14.10 1.13
C LEU A 109 -1.57 -13.92 2.64
N ALA A 110 -2.70 -14.37 3.17
CA ALA A 110 -2.96 -14.31 4.61
C ALA A 110 -1.90 -15.11 5.39
N ASP A 111 -1.54 -14.63 6.58
CA ASP A 111 -0.53 -15.31 7.40
C ASP A 111 -1.13 -16.53 8.12
N GLU A 112 -0.71 -17.73 7.73
CA GLU A 112 -1.13 -19.00 8.34
C GLU A 112 -0.76 -19.09 9.84
N THR A 113 0.25 -18.36 10.30
CA THR A 113 0.58 -18.32 11.74
C THR A 113 -0.42 -17.52 12.56
N ILE A 114 -1.23 -16.67 11.89
CA ILE A 114 -2.31 -15.90 12.51
C ILE A 114 -3.66 -16.61 12.32
N PHE A 115 -3.92 -17.12 11.11
CA PHE A 115 -5.23 -17.66 10.74
C PHE A 115 -5.33 -19.19 10.79
N GLY A 116 -4.22 -19.92 10.96
CA GLY A 116 -4.19 -21.38 10.85
C GLY A 116 -4.29 -21.82 9.38
N ASN A 117 -5.15 -22.81 9.10
CA ASN A 117 -5.41 -23.23 7.72
C ASN A 117 -6.15 -22.12 6.94
N VAL A 118 -5.56 -21.65 5.85
CA VAL A 118 -6.12 -20.58 5.01
C VAL A 118 -6.79 -21.17 3.77
N GLU A 119 -8.13 -21.17 3.76
CA GLU A 119 -8.93 -21.54 2.59
C GLU A 119 -9.86 -20.38 2.18
N TYR A 120 -9.76 -19.95 0.92
CA TYR A 120 -10.63 -18.94 0.36
C TYR A 120 -11.83 -19.60 -0.34
N HIS A 121 -13.03 -19.38 0.18
CA HIS A 121 -14.26 -19.93 -0.39
C HIS A 121 -14.83 -19.04 -1.49
N TYR A 122 -14.93 -19.56 -2.71
CA TYR A 122 -15.47 -18.85 -3.86
C TYR A 122 -16.87 -18.28 -3.60
N ASP A 123 -17.78 -19.08 -3.05
CA ASP A 123 -19.19 -18.68 -2.85
C ASP A 123 -19.34 -17.48 -1.90
N ILE A 124 -18.48 -17.39 -0.88
CA ILE A 124 -18.49 -16.27 0.08
C ILE A 124 -18.04 -14.98 -0.62
N LEU A 125 -17.00 -15.06 -1.46
CA LEU A 125 -16.50 -13.92 -2.22
C LEU A 125 -17.48 -13.49 -3.31
N ALA A 126 -18.01 -14.44 -4.07
CA ALA A 126 -18.96 -14.20 -5.16
C ALA A 126 -20.26 -13.56 -4.66
N LYS A 127 -20.73 -13.89 -3.45
CA LYS A 127 -21.89 -13.24 -2.85
C LYS A 127 -21.68 -11.75 -2.54
N ARG A 128 -20.42 -11.31 -2.39
CA ARG A 128 -20.09 -9.92 -2.02
C ARG A 128 -19.81 -9.02 -3.22
N ILE A 129 -19.28 -9.59 -4.31
CA ILE A 129 -18.94 -8.93 -5.58
C ILE A 129 -20.22 -8.69 -6.38
#